data_AF-A0A1L5KPK1-F1
#
_entry.id   AF-A0A1L5KPK1-F1
#
_cell.length_a   1.000
_cell.length_b   1.000
_cell.length_c   1.000
_cell.angle_alpha   90.00
_cell.angle_beta   90.00
_cell.angle_gamma   90.00
#
_symmetry.space_group_name_H-M   'P 1'
#
loop_
_entity.id
_entity.type
_entity.pdbx_description
1 polymer ?
#
loop_
_entity_poly.entity_id
_entity_poly.type
_entity_poly.pdbx_seq_one_letter_code
_entity_poly.pdbx_strand_id
1 'polypeptide(L)' 'MSFFGPFYGGYNVIALDQEYRHALVCGPDRDYLWILSRTPTISDEVKQEMLAVATREGFDVSKFIWVQQPGS' A
#
# COMPACT_ATOMS: atom_id res chain seq x y z
N MET A 1 8.27 5.52 12.82
CA MET A 1 8.24 4.06 13.02
C MET A 1 9.39 3.48 12.21
N SER A 2 10.36 2.87 12.88
CA SER A 2 11.58 2.31 12.27
C SER A 2 11.34 0.88 11.80
N PHE A 3 11.70 0.57 10.56
CA PHE A 3 11.86 -0.80 10.07
C PHE A 3 13.32 -1.24 10.31
N PHE A 4 13.53 -2.50 10.71
CA PHE A 4 14.80 -3.02 11.22
C PHE A 4 15.94 -3.04 10.17
N GLY A 5 17.03 -2.29 10.41
CA GLY A 5 18.38 -2.37 9.78
C GLY A 5 18.48 -2.08 8.26
N PRO A 6 19.65 -1.67 7.73
CA PRO A 6 20.03 -0.29 7.38
C PRO A 6 19.18 0.41 6.28
N PHE A 7 17.91 0.04 6.08
CA PHE A 7 17.06 0.63 5.05
C PHE A 7 16.38 1.90 5.56
N TYR A 8 17.04 3.04 5.39
CA TYR A 8 16.40 4.36 5.39
C TYR A 8 15.72 4.56 4.04
N GLY A 9 14.69 3.76 3.77
CA GLY A 9 13.85 3.90 2.59
C GLY A 9 12.86 5.03 2.77
N GLY A 10 12.65 5.85 1.72
CA GLY A 10 11.60 6.86 1.73
C GLY A 10 10.26 6.24 2.09
N TYR A 11 9.51 6.85 3.00
CA TYR A 11 8.15 6.46 3.33
C TYR A 11 7.23 7.50 2.69
N ASN A 12 6.76 7.20 1.49
CA ASN A 12 6.03 8.16 0.68
C ASN A 12 4.56 7.72 0.61
N VAL A 13 3.67 8.50 1.22
CA VAL A 13 2.22 8.30 1.07
C VAL A 13 1.81 8.89 -0.29
N ILE A 14 1.48 8.02 -1.24
CA ILE A 14 1.12 8.40 -2.62
C ILE A 14 -0.39 8.45 -2.84
N ALA A 15 -1.16 7.78 -1.98
CA ALA A 15 -2.61 7.92 -1.93
C ALA A 15 -3.08 7.84 -0.48
N LEU A 16 -4.06 8.67 -0.15
CA LEU A 16 -4.72 8.68 1.14
C LEU A 16 -6.17 9.08 0.92
N ASP A 17 -7.10 8.31 1.46
CA ASP A 17 -8.51 8.66 1.39
C ASP A 17 -8.86 9.82 2.36
N GLN A 18 -9.97 10.49 2.10
CA GLN A 18 -10.39 11.67 2.88
C GLN A 18 -10.56 11.38 4.37
N GLU A 19 -10.91 10.14 4.72
CA GLU A 19 -11.14 9.70 6.09
C GLU A 19 -9.89 9.12 6.77
N TYR A 20 -8.73 9.09 6.10
CA TYR A 20 -7.49 8.51 6.61
C TYR A 20 -7.65 7.04 7.04
N ARG A 21 -8.53 6.29 6.36
CA ARG A 21 -8.82 4.87 6.59
C ARG A 21 -7.91 3.97 5.76
N HIS A 22 -7.53 4.41 4.56
CA HIS A 22 -6.74 3.64 3.61
C HIS A 22 -5.60 4.48 3.04
N ALA A 23 -4.39 3.92 3.05
CA ALA A 23 -3.20 4.59 2.54
C ALA A 23 -2.43 3.67 1.60
N LEU A 24 -1.93 4.25 0.51
CA LEU A 24 -0.96 3.62 -0.38
C LEU A 24 0.41 4.25 -0.11
N VAL A 25 1.36 3.41 0.29
CA VAL A 25 2.70 3.83 0.69
C VAL A 25 3.73 3.16 -0.19
N CYS A 26 4.64 3.94 -0.77
CA CYS A 26 5.78 3.41 -1.50
C CYS A 26 7.11 3.70 -0.79
N GLY A 27 8.08 2.84 -1.10
CA GLY A 27 9.45 2.94 -0.63
C GLY A 27 10.28 3.98 -1.39
N PRO A 28 11.62 3.89 -1.35
CA PRO A 28 12.52 4.75 -2.10
C PRO A 28 12.52 4.47 -3.62
N ASP A 29 12.04 3.29 -4.03
CA ASP A 29 11.96 2.83 -5.41
C ASP A 29 10.61 2.14 -5.70
N ARG A 30 10.45 1.61 -6.92
CA ARG A 30 9.20 0.98 -7.37
C ARG A 30 9.05 -0.50 -6.99
N ASP A 31 10.01 -1.08 -6.29
CA ASP A 31 9.93 -2.47 -5.82
C ASP A 31 9.27 -2.57 -4.45
N TYR A 32 9.02 -1.43 -3.79
CA TYR A 32 8.42 -1.35 -2.47
C TYR A 32 7.08 -0.60 -2.51
N LEU A 33 5.98 -1.33 -2.28
CA LEU A 33 4.63 -0.79 -2.25
C LEU A 33 3.77 -1.53 -1.23
N TRP A 34 3.02 -0.78 -0.42
CA TRP A 34 2.14 -1.30 0.62
C TRP A 34 0.79 -0.61 0.61
N ILE A 35 -0.27 -1.40 0.78
CA ILE A 35 -1.61 -0.93 1.09
C ILE A 35 -1.80 -1.08 2.60
N LEU A 36 -2.08 0.03 3.27
CA LEU A 36 -2.37 0.06 4.71
C LEU A 36 -3.84 0.41 4.92
N SER A 37 -4.50 -0.33 5.80
CA SER A 37 -5.89 -0.10 6.18
C SER A 37 -6.03 -0.07 7.70
N ARG A 38 -6.97 0.74 8.20
CA ARG A 38 -7.36 0.69 9.62
C ARG A 38 -8.18 -0.56 9.98
N THR A 39 -8.65 -1.31 8.99
CA THR A 39 -9.36 -2.60 9.16
C THR A 39 -8.54 -3.75 8.58
N PRO A 40 -8.71 -4.98 9.09
CA PRO A 40 -7.99 -6.16 8.60
C PRO A 40 -8.32 -6.49 7.14
N THR A 41 -9.52 -6.15 6.69
CA THR A 41 -9.96 -6.30 5.30
C THR A 41 -10.38 -4.95 4.72
N ILE A 42 -10.31 -4.85 3.40
CA ILE A 42 -10.79 -3.73 2.59
C ILE A 42 -11.81 -4.24 1.59
N SER A 43 -12.71 -3.39 1.12
CA SER A 43 -13.67 -3.77 0.08
C SER A 43 -12.96 -3.89 -1.28
N ASP A 44 -13.58 -4.63 -2.21
CA ASP A 44 -13.03 -4.81 -3.54
C ASP A 44 -12.95 -3.49 -4.32
N GLU A 45 -13.85 -2.54 -4.07
CA GLU A 45 -13.83 -1.22 -4.69
C GLU A 45 -12.57 -0.43 -4.28
N VAL A 46 -12.28 -0.37 -2.98
CA VAL A 46 -11.08 0.30 -2.45
C VAL A 46 -9.82 -0.39 -2.98
N LYS A 47 -9.83 -1.72 -3.04
CA LYS A 47 -8.73 -2.50 -3.60
C LYS A 47 -8.46 -2.13 -5.05
N GLN A 48 -9.48 -2.07 -5.90
CA GLN A 48 -9.33 -1.67 -7.31
C GLN A 48 -8.85 -0.23 -7.45
N GLU A 49 -9.35 0.70 -6.62
CA GLU A 49 -8.90 2.09 -6.64
C GLU A 49 -7.40 2.23 -6.31
N MET A 50 -6.94 1.54 -5.26
CA MET A 50 -5.52 1.55 -4.87
C MET A 50 -4.62 0.94 -5.95
N LEU A 51 -5.07 -0.15 -6.58
CA LEU A 51 -4.34 -0.78 -7.68
C LEU A 51 -4.30 0.12 -8.93
N ALA A 52 -5.37 0.86 -9.22
CA ALA A 52 -5.40 1.81 -10.32
C ALA A 52 -4.41 2.95 -10.10
N VAL A 53 -4.33 3.49 -8.87
CA VAL A 53 -3.33 4.52 -8.52
C VAL A 53 -1.92 3.95 -8.64
N ALA A 54 -1.65 2.78 -8.05
CA ALA A 54 -0.34 2.13 -8.14
C ALA A 54 0.11 1.91 -9.60
N THR A 55 -0.80 1.43 -10.45
CA THR A 55 -0.52 1.20 -11.88
C THR A 55 -0.21 2.52 -12.59
N ARG A 56 -0.95 3.59 -12.30
CA ARG A 56 -0.72 4.93 -12.89
C ARG A 56 0.64 5.52 -12.49
N GLU A 57 1.09 5.26 -11.26
CA GLU A 57 2.41 5.68 -10.75
C GLU A 57 3.57 4.79 -11.26
N GLY A 58 3.25 3.75 -12.04
CA GLY A 58 4.20 2.87 -12.71
C GLY A 58 4.65 1.68 -11.86
N PHE A 59 3.92 1.33 -10.81
CA PHE A 59 4.20 0.13 -10.02
C PHE A 59 3.58 -1.10 -10.69
N ASP A 60 4.31 -2.22 -10.61
CA ASP A 60 3.81 -3.51 -11.06
C ASP A 60 2.93 -4.14 -9.97
N VAL A 61 1.62 -3.95 -10.11
CA VAL A 61 0.62 -4.48 -9.16
C VAL A 61 0.53 -6.01 -9.15
N SER A 62 1.11 -6.71 -10.13
CA SER A 62 1.15 -8.18 -10.13
C SER A 62 2.09 -8.74 -9.06
N LYS A 63 3.04 -7.94 -8.58
CA LYS A 63 3.97 -8.29 -7.50
C LYS A 63 3.32 -8.26 -6.11
N PHE A 64 2.06 -7.80 -5.98
CA PHE A 64 1.40 -7.72 -4.70
C PHE A 64 1.17 -9.10 -4.08
N ILE A 65 1.64 -9.25 -2.84
CA ILE A 65 1.32 -10.40 -1.99
C ILE A 65 0.16 -9.98 -1.08
N TRP A 66 -0.98 -10.65 -1.21
CA TRP A 66 -2.12 -10.45 -0.32
C TRP A 66 -1.85 -11.16 1.00
N VAL A 67 -1.58 -10.37 2.04
CA VAL A 67 -1.29 -10.87 3.39
C VAL A 67 -2.58 -11.40 4.01
N GLN A 68 -2.55 -12.60 4.57
CA GLN A 68 -3.68 -13.14 5.32
C GLN A 68 -3.94 -12.29 6.56
N GLN A 69 -5.20 -11.90 6.74
CA GLN A 69 -5.66 -11.12 7.88
C GLN A 69 -6.84 -11.83 8.56
N PRO A 70 -7.11 -11.59 9.84
CA PRO A 70 -8.28 -12.15 10.49
C PRO A 70 -9.57 -11.70 9.77
N GLY A 71 -10.26 -12.63 9.12
CA GLY A 71 -11.51 -12.38 8.38
C GLY A 71 -11.37 -12.15 6.87
N SER A 72 -10.17 -12.37 6.29
CA SER A 72 -9.92 -12.36 4.83
C SER A 72 -10.16 -13.73 4.19
#